data_AF-A0A7X8M661-F1
#
_entry.id   AF-A0A7X8M661-F1
#
_cell.length_a   1.000
_cell.length_b   1.000
_cell.length_c   1.000
_cell.angle_alpha   90.00
_cell.angle_beta   90.00
_cell.angle_gamma   90.00
#
_symmetry.space_group_name_H-M   'P 1'
#
loop_
_entity.id
_entity.type
_entity.pdbx_description
1 polymer ?
#
loop_
_entity_poly.entity_id
_entity_poly.type
_entity_poly.pdbx_seq_one_letter_code
_entity_poly.pdbx_strand_id
1 'polypeptide(L)'
;MLKYSVGFLVAGLGFGLLLPAQLRQLLDRRFWLAAVIAFLLFLPHILWQVNNDFPSLEFMRRAAGEKNVASPPLEFLIGQFMQSGFAQSLLWLLGLVFFAFHPCGKKGRLFAWAYVLIFAVMILTHAKVYYLTPIYAPLMAAGAVLLERISWKGVRPVFVIALVLLSVLVMSFAIPVLPVEKFIAYQNALGLTPEPEEHSPLKDLPPYYADMFSRQEMVEQMAAIYRQLTPEEQAECVIYVRNYGQAGPSISSAAVSGCPHALCPYNN
;
A
#
# COMPACT_ATOMS: atom_id res chain seq x y z
N MET A 1 1.82 6.99 -0.82
CA MET A 1 2.92 6.18 -1.42
C MET A 1 2.37 5.06 -2.31
N LEU A 2 1.74 5.44 -3.43
CA LEU A 2 1.28 4.55 -4.51
C LEU A 2 2.33 4.39 -5.63
N LYS A 3 3.52 5.02 -5.48
CA LYS A 3 4.37 5.42 -6.61
C LYS A 3 4.94 4.24 -7.44
N TYR A 4 5.28 3.09 -6.83
CA TYR A 4 5.90 1.96 -7.54
C TYR A 4 5.08 0.66 -7.53
N SER A 5 4.11 0.50 -6.63
CA SER A 5 3.26 -0.70 -6.59
C SER A 5 2.42 -0.87 -7.87
N VAL A 6 2.04 0.24 -8.50
CA VAL A 6 1.40 0.24 -9.81
C VAL A 6 2.33 -0.32 -10.90
N GLY A 7 3.65 -0.18 -10.75
CA GLY A 7 4.62 -0.78 -11.67
C GLY A 7 4.53 -2.31 -11.68
N PHE A 8 4.38 -2.94 -10.50
CA PHE A 8 4.15 -4.38 -10.42
C PHE A 8 2.81 -4.79 -11.05
N LEU A 9 1.77 -3.98 -10.88
CA LEU A 9 0.50 -4.21 -11.58
C LEU A 9 0.67 -4.16 -13.10
N VAL A 10 1.36 -3.14 -13.63
CA VAL A 10 1.62 -3.00 -15.07
C VAL A 10 2.45 -4.18 -15.58
N ALA A 11 3.49 -4.60 -14.86
CA ALA A 11 4.27 -5.78 -15.21
C ALA A 11 3.40 -7.05 -15.21
N GLY A 12 2.61 -7.26 -14.16
CA GLY A 12 1.67 -8.39 -14.06
C GLY A 12 0.66 -8.45 -15.19
N LEU A 13 0.10 -7.30 -15.58
CA LEU A 13 -0.77 -7.19 -16.73
C LEU A 13 -0.01 -7.44 -18.04
N GLY A 14 1.19 -6.89 -18.20
CA GLY A 14 2.06 -7.14 -19.35
C GLY A 14 2.31 -8.63 -19.58
N PHE A 15 2.64 -9.37 -18.52
CA PHE A 15 2.80 -10.83 -18.59
C PHE A 15 1.51 -11.55 -18.93
N GLY A 16 0.38 -11.17 -18.32
CA GLY A 16 -0.90 -11.81 -18.65
C GLY A 16 -1.39 -11.48 -20.08
N LEU A 17 -0.88 -10.43 -20.73
CA LEU A 17 -1.16 -10.15 -22.15
C LEU A 17 -0.45 -11.11 -23.11
N LEU A 18 0.65 -11.76 -22.67
CA LEU A 18 1.37 -12.78 -23.44
C LEU A 18 0.58 -14.10 -23.57
N LEU A 19 -0.50 -14.25 -22.82
CA LEU A 19 -1.35 -15.43 -22.90
C LEU A 19 -2.06 -15.50 -24.26
N PRO A 20 -2.15 -16.69 -24.89
CA PRO A 20 -2.70 -16.83 -26.24
C PRO A 20 -4.11 -16.26 -26.45
N ALA A 21 -4.95 -16.27 -25.41
CA ALA A 21 -6.30 -15.73 -25.49
C ALA A 21 -6.37 -14.19 -25.49
N GLN A 22 -5.26 -13.52 -25.15
CA GLN A 22 -5.13 -12.07 -24.96
C GLN A 22 -4.29 -11.42 -26.05
N LEU A 23 -3.50 -12.19 -26.80
CA LEU A 23 -2.68 -11.69 -27.92
C LEU A 23 -3.48 -10.91 -28.97
N ARG A 24 -4.79 -11.19 -29.12
CA ARG A 24 -5.67 -10.42 -30.01
C ARG A 24 -5.76 -8.94 -29.63
N GLN A 25 -5.56 -8.58 -28.36
CA GLN A 25 -5.54 -7.19 -27.91
C GLN A 25 -4.32 -6.44 -28.46
N LEU A 26 -3.20 -7.14 -28.70
CA LEU A 26 -2.00 -6.57 -29.31
C LEU A 26 -2.19 -6.27 -30.80
N LEU A 27 -3.23 -6.80 -31.44
CA LEU A 27 -3.58 -6.47 -32.83
C LEU A 27 -4.41 -5.19 -32.93
N ASP A 28 -4.95 -4.69 -31.82
CA ASP A 28 -5.76 -3.47 -31.81
C ASP A 28 -4.86 -2.23 -31.77
N ARG A 29 -5.00 -1.34 -32.75
CA ARG A 29 -4.25 -0.07 -32.81
C ARG A 29 -4.52 0.82 -31.60
N ARG A 30 -5.72 0.74 -31.01
CA ARG A 30 -6.10 1.52 -29.83
C ARG A 30 -5.31 1.11 -28.59
N PHE A 31 -4.95 -0.17 -28.49
CA PHE A 31 -4.09 -0.66 -27.42
C PHE A 31 -2.72 0.02 -27.49
N TRP A 32 -2.10 0.05 -28.67
CA TRP A 32 -0.81 0.70 -28.86
C TRP A 32 -0.87 2.20 -28.67
N LEU A 33 -1.95 2.85 -29.10
CA LEU A 33 -2.15 4.29 -28.83
C LEU A 33 -2.20 4.56 -27.32
N ALA A 34 -2.97 3.77 -26.55
CA ALA A 34 -3.02 3.89 -25.10
C ALA A 34 -1.66 3.60 -24.44
N ALA A 35 -0.93 2.60 -24.92
CA ALA A 35 0.41 2.26 -24.43
C ALA A 35 1.42 3.40 -24.68
N VAL A 36 1.39 4.01 -25.87
CA VAL A 36 2.24 5.17 -26.19
C VAL A 36 1.89 6.36 -25.32
N ILE A 37 0.59 6.67 -25.13
CA ILE A 37 0.16 7.77 -24.24
C ILE A 37 0.64 7.51 -22.81
N ALA A 38 0.43 6.29 -22.28
CA ALA A 38 0.89 5.93 -20.94
C ALA A 38 2.42 6.03 -20.81
N PHE A 39 3.16 5.58 -21.83
CA PHE A 39 4.61 5.70 -21.88
C PHE A 39 5.06 7.16 -21.88
N LEU A 40 4.47 8.03 -22.71
CA LEU A 40 4.81 9.45 -22.76
C LEU A 40 4.51 10.17 -21.43
N LEU A 41 3.42 9.80 -20.76
CA LEU A 41 3.11 10.32 -19.42
C LEU A 41 4.12 9.88 -18.36
N PHE A 42 4.66 8.66 -18.49
CA PHE A 42 5.63 8.10 -17.54
C PHE A 42 7.09 8.42 -17.90
N LEU A 43 7.36 8.81 -19.15
CA LEU A 43 8.69 9.09 -19.67
C LEU A 43 9.48 10.12 -18.84
N PRO A 44 8.89 11.25 -18.38
CA PRO A 44 9.62 12.20 -17.54
C PRO A 44 10.15 11.57 -16.25
N HIS A 45 9.41 10.61 -15.68
CA HIS A 45 9.84 9.89 -14.50
C HIS A 45 10.99 8.93 -14.81
N ILE A 46 10.93 8.19 -15.93
CA ILE A 46 12.02 7.30 -16.35
C ILE A 46 13.30 8.10 -16.59
N LEU A 47 13.23 9.21 -17.33
CA LEU A 47 14.38 10.07 -17.60
C LEU A 47 15.00 10.60 -16.32
N TRP A 48 14.16 11.00 -15.36
CA TRP A 48 14.63 11.42 -14.04
C TRP A 48 15.33 10.28 -13.30
N GLN A 49 14.80 9.06 -13.30
CA GLN A 49 15.45 7.90 -12.66
C GLN A 49 16.81 7.61 -13.27
N VAL A 50 16.91 7.58 -14.61
CA VAL A 50 18.17 7.32 -15.32
C VAL A 50 19.22 8.38 -14.99
N ASN A 51 18.81 9.66 -14.95
CA ASN A 51 19.71 10.77 -14.65
C ASN A 51 20.13 10.86 -13.17
N ASN A 52 19.54 10.04 -12.29
CA ASN A 52 19.84 10.03 -10.85
C ASN A 52 20.26 8.63 -10.37
N ASP A 53 20.72 7.75 -11.26
CA ASP A 53 21.22 6.40 -10.95
C ASP A 53 20.16 5.44 -10.34
N PHE A 54 18.91 5.58 -10.75
CA PHE A 54 17.77 4.76 -10.31
C PHE A 54 17.61 4.69 -8.78
N PRO A 55 17.37 5.83 -8.10
CA PRO A 55 17.23 5.87 -6.64
C PRO A 55 16.08 4.98 -6.14
N SER A 56 15.05 4.76 -6.96
CA SER A 56 13.96 3.85 -6.63
C SER A 56 14.36 2.38 -6.51
N LEU A 57 15.30 1.91 -7.34
CA LEU A 57 15.81 0.54 -7.29
C LEU A 57 16.70 0.35 -6.07
N GLU A 58 17.57 1.31 -5.78
CA GLU A 58 18.42 1.28 -4.59
C GLU A 58 17.55 1.28 -3.31
N PHE A 59 16.53 2.14 -3.26
CA PHE A 59 15.55 2.13 -2.16
C PHE A 59 14.87 0.76 -2.02
N MET A 60 14.38 0.15 -3.10
CA MET A 60 13.74 -1.17 -3.04
C MET A 60 14.71 -2.25 -2.56
N ARG A 61 15.97 -2.20 -3.00
CA ARG A 61 17.02 -3.15 -2.59
C ARG A 61 17.32 -3.05 -1.10
N ARG A 62 17.51 -1.84 -0.57
CA ARG A 62 17.72 -1.60 0.86
C ARG A 62 16.48 -1.91 1.68
N ALA A 63 15.31 -1.53 1.20
CA ALA A 63 14.06 -1.80 1.90
C ALA A 63 13.82 -3.31 2.08
N ALA A 64 14.06 -4.11 1.04
CA ALA A 64 13.91 -5.57 1.10
C ALA A 64 14.99 -6.26 1.95
N GLY A 65 16.22 -5.73 1.97
CA GLY A 65 17.35 -6.35 2.68
C GLY A 65 17.54 -5.92 4.13
N GLU A 66 17.14 -4.69 4.48
CA GLU A 66 17.52 -4.06 5.76
C GLU A 66 16.33 -3.53 6.56
N LYS A 67 15.19 -3.24 5.90
CA LYS A 67 14.05 -2.55 6.52
C LYS A 67 12.86 -3.47 6.78
N ASN A 68 12.44 -4.22 5.78
CA ASN A 68 11.27 -5.08 5.84
C ASN A 68 11.58 -6.35 6.63
N VAL A 69 10.66 -6.76 7.49
CA VAL A 69 10.70 -8.10 8.08
C VAL A 69 10.19 -9.09 7.05
N ALA A 70 10.98 -10.13 6.77
CA ALA A 70 10.58 -11.19 5.85
C ALA A 70 9.45 -12.02 6.46
N SER A 71 8.21 -11.80 6.00
CA SER A 71 7.09 -12.67 6.38
C SER A 71 7.14 -13.98 5.61
N PRO A 72 7.00 -15.14 6.29
CA PRO A 72 6.71 -16.41 5.66
C PRO A 72 5.53 -16.31 4.69
N PRO A 73 5.48 -17.14 3.62
CA PRO A 73 4.40 -17.11 2.63
C PRO A 73 2.99 -17.22 3.22
N LEU A 74 2.84 -18.00 4.30
CA LEU A 74 1.56 -18.16 4.99
C LEU A 74 1.13 -16.88 5.72
N GLU A 75 2.05 -16.21 6.41
CA GLU A 75 1.79 -14.93 7.07
C GLU A 75 1.49 -13.85 6.04
N PHE A 76 2.20 -13.81 4.91
CA PHE A 76 1.89 -12.90 3.82
C PHE A 76 0.48 -13.12 3.27
N LEU A 77 0.09 -14.40 3.09
CA LEU A 77 -1.26 -14.76 2.64
C LEU A 77 -2.33 -14.32 3.65
N ILE A 78 -2.14 -14.60 4.94
CA ILE A 78 -3.03 -14.15 6.03
C ILE A 78 -3.12 -12.61 6.04
N GLY A 79 -1.97 -11.93 5.88
CA GLY A 79 -1.88 -10.49 5.76
C GLY A 79 -2.76 -9.93 4.64
N GLN A 80 -2.89 -10.62 3.50
CA GLN A 80 -3.79 -10.18 2.43
C GLN A 80 -5.27 -10.14 2.86
N PHE A 81 -5.69 -11.11 3.69
CA PHE A 81 -7.06 -11.12 4.24
C PHE A 81 -7.28 -9.98 5.22
N MET A 82 -6.27 -9.70 6.06
CA MET A 82 -6.31 -8.58 7.01
C MET A 82 -6.30 -7.23 6.29
N GLN A 83 -5.44 -7.07 5.28
CA GLN A 83 -5.27 -5.85 4.50
C GLN A 83 -6.51 -5.48 3.69
N SER A 84 -7.18 -6.47 3.10
CA SER A 84 -8.38 -6.23 2.30
C SER A 84 -9.66 -6.24 3.14
N GLY A 85 -9.68 -6.95 4.27
CA GLY A 85 -10.86 -7.23 5.09
C GLY A 85 -11.51 -8.56 4.70
N PHE A 86 -12.09 -9.28 5.66
CA PHE A 86 -12.63 -10.64 5.44
C PHE A 86 -13.76 -10.70 4.39
N ALA A 87 -14.70 -9.75 4.42
CA ALA A 87 -15.81 -9.73 3.46
C ALA A 87 -15.32 -9.39 2.04
N GLN A 88 -14.44 -8.40 1.94
CA GLN A 88 -13.78 -7.99 0.71
C GLN A 88 -12.91 -9.13 0.16
N SER A 89 -12.33 -9.93 1.06
CA SER A 89 -11.57 -11.11 0.71
C SER A 89 -12.38 -12.15 -0.03
N LEU A 90 -13.61 -12.37 0.43
CA LEU A 90 -14.52 -13.24 -0.28
C LEU A 90 -14.83 -12.71 -1.68
N LEU A 91 -15.01 -11.39 -1.86
CA LEU A 91 -15.22 -10.81 -3.19
C LEU A 91 -14.03 -11.02 -4.12
N TRP A 92 -12.81 -10.69 -3.70
CA TRP A 92 -11.68 -10.85 -4.62
C TRP A 92 -11.37 -12.32 -4.91
N LEU A 93 -11.61 -13.24 -3.97
CA LEU A 93 -11.53 -14.69 -4.20
C LEU A 93 -12.58 -15.17 -5.21
N LEU A 94 -13.84 -14.75 -5.05
CA LEU A 94 -14.90 -15.03 -6.03
C LEU A 94 -14.55 -14.46 -7.40
N GLY A 95 -13.93 -13.27 -7.45
CA GLY A 95 -13.44 -12.69 -8.69
C GLY A 95 -12.31 -13.47 -9.35
N LEU A 96 -11.38 -13.97 -8.54
CA LEU A 96 -10.29 -14.82 -9.00
C LEU A 96 -10.85 -16.12 -9.61
N VAL A 97 -11.79 -16.76 -8.92
CA VAL A 97 -12.52 -17.95 -9.42
C VAL A 97 -13.28 -17.62 -10.70
N PHE A 98 -13.97 -16.48 -10.75
CA PHE A 98 -14.72 -16.04 -11.93
C PHE A 98 -13.81 -15.89 -13.15
N PHE A 99 -12.70 -15.16 -13.02
CA PHE A 99 -11.77 -14.96 -14.13
C PHE A 99 -11.03 -16.24 -14.52
N ALA A 100 -10.64 -17.08 -13.56
CA ALA A 100 -9.91 -18.31 -13.84
C ALA A 100 -10.80 -19.37 -14.54
N PHE A 101 -11.98 -19.63 -14.00
CA PHE A 101 -12.76 -20.83 -14.35
C PHE A 101 -14.10 -20.54 -15.04
N HIS A 102 -14.74 -19.41 -14.77
CA HIS A 102 -16.09 -19.17 -15.27
C HIS A 102 -16.12 -18.83 -16.77
N PRO A 103 -17.04 -19.39 -17.59
CA PRO A 103 -17.09 -19.13 -19.03
C PRO A 103 -17.22 -17.65 -19.40
N CYS A 104 -18.02 -16.89 -18.65
CA CYS A 104 -18.17 -15.44 -18.85
C CYS A 104 -16.94 -14.64 -18.39
N GLY A 105 -16.09 -15.20 -17.52
CA GLY A 105 -14.89 -14.56 -17.00
C GLY A 105 -13.67 -14.69 -17.91
N LYS A 106 -13.76 -15.48 -19.00
CA LYS A 106 -12.65 -15.74 -19.93
C LYS A 106 -11.95 -14.47 -20.44
N LYS A 107 -12.71 -13.39 -20.70
CA LYS A 107 -12.16 -12.11 -21.16
C LYS A 107 -11.27 -11.41 -20.11
N GLY A 108 -11.51 -11.67 -18.82
CA GLY A 108 -10.76 -11.10 -17.70
C GLY A 108 -9.67 -12.01 -17.13
N ARG A 109 -9.35 -13.15 -17.76
CA ARG A 109 -8.29 -14.08 -17.32
C ARG A 109 -6.93 -13.41 -17.08
N LEU A 110 -6.67 -12.32 -17.81
CA LEU A 110 -5.53 -11.43 -17.60
C LEU A 110 -5.35 -11.06 -16.12
N PHE A 111 -6.42 -10.67 -15.43
CA PHE A 111 -6.36 -10.23 -14.03
C PHE A 111 -6.07 -11.38 -13.06
N ALA A 112 -6.55 -12.60 -13.34
CA ALA A 112 -6.23 -13.77 -12.52
C ALA A 112 -4.74 -14.13 -12.62
N TRP A 113 -4.17 -14.12 -13.82
CA TRP A 113 -2.74 -14.37 -14.02
C TRP A 113 -1.87 -13.24 -13.47
N ALA A 114 -2.30 -11.99 -13.65
CA ALA A 114 -1.63 -10.84 -13.04
C ALA A 114 -1.61 -10.99 -11.51
N TYR A 115 -2.72 -11.38 -10.88
CA TYR A 115 -2.76 -11.65 -9.43
C TYR A 115 -1.73 -12.72 -9.03
N VAL A 116 -1.74 -13.89 -9.68
CA VAL A 116 -0.82 -15.00 -9.34
C VAL A 116 0.64 -14.56 -9.49
N LEU A 117 0.98 -13.86 -10.57
CA LEU A 117 2.34 -13.41 -10.82
C LEU A 117 2.77 -12.36 -9.80
N ILE A 118 1.95 -11.33 -9.56
CA ILE A 118 2.30 -10.26 -8.63
C ILE A 118 2.40 -10.85 -7.22
N PHE A 119 1.46 -11.71 -6.80
CA PHE A 119 1.51 -12.41 -5.51
C PHE A 119 2.81 -13.21 -5.35
N ALA A 120 3.20 -13.99 -6.36
CA ALA A 120 4.45 -14.74 -6.35
C ALA A 120 5.69 -13.83 -6.25
N VAL A 121 5.74 -12.76 -7.04
CA VAL A 121 6.82 -11.77 -6.97
C VAL A 121 6.89 -11.14 -5.58
N MET A 122 5.76 -10.72 -5.01
CA MET A 122 5.73 -10.08 -3.69
C MET A 122 6.28 -10.99 -2.60
N ILE A 123 5.93 -12.29 -2.61
CA ILE A 123 6.49 -13.28 -1.67
C ILE A 123 8.00 -13.43 -1.87
N LEU A 124 8.44 -13.60 -3.12
CA LEU A 124 9.86 -13.82 -3.45
C LEU A 124 10.74 -12.60 -3.13
N THR A 125 10.18 -11.40 -3.19
CA THR A 125 10.90 -10.16 -2.90
C THR A 125 10.69 -9.64 -1.47
N HIS A 126 10.03 -10.40 -0.59
CA HIS A 126 9.67 -9.97 0.76
C HIS A 126 9.01 -8.58 0.79
N ALA A 127 8.09 -8.36 -0.15
CA ALA A 127 7.39 -7.10 -0.27
C ALA A 127 6.35 -6.95 0.85
N LYS A 128 5.99 -5.69 1.15
CA LYS A 128 4.94 -5.42 2.11
C LYS A 128 3.58 -5.86 1.59
N VAL A 129 2.74 -6.35 2.48
CA VAL A 129 1.41 -6.92 2.20
C VAL A 129 0.57 -5.97 1.32
N TYR A 130 0.59 -4.67 1.61
CA TYR A 130 -0.21 -3.68 0.89
C TYR A 130 0.22 -3.42 -0.57
N TYR A 131 1.37 -3.91 -1.04
CA TYR A 131 1.80 -3.71 -2.43
C TYR A 131 0.89 -4.43 -3.44
N LEU A 132 0.17 -5.46 -3.00
CA LEU A 132 -0.77 -6.21 -3.84
C LEU A 132 -2.15 -5.53 -3.96
N THR A 133 -2.43 -4.50 -3.16
CA THR A 133 -3.74 -3.83 -3.11
C THR A 133 -4.34 -3.46 -4.48
N PRO A 134 -3.57 -2.93 -5.46
CA PRO A 134 -4.14 -2.49 -6.74
C PRO A 134 -4.85 -3.58 -7.55
N ILE A 135 -4.43 -4.85 -7.48
CA ILE A 135 -5.05 -5.94 -8.26
C ILE A 135 -6.41 -6.37 -7.69
N TYR A 136 -6.72 -5.99 -6.44
CA TYR A 136 -8.00 -6.38 -5.82
C TYR A 136 -9.21 -5.67 -6.41
N ALA A 137 -9.08 -4.45 -6.93
CA ALA A 137 -10.22 -3.72 -7.51
C ALA A 137 -10.93 -4.49 -8.65
N PRO A 138 -10.23 -4.93 -9.72
CA PRO A 138 -10.88 -5.71 -10.78
C PRO A 138 -11.37 -7.08 -10.29
N LEU A 139 -10.70 -7.71 -9.32
CA LEU A 139 -11.14 -8.98 -8.75
C LEU A 139 -12.44 -8.80 -7.93
N MET A 140 -12.53 -7.80 -7.07
CA MET A 140 -13.74 -7.55 -6.29
C MET A 140 -14.95 -7.25 -7.20
N ALA A 141 -14.74 -6.48 -8.28
CA ALA A 141 -15.78 -6.23 -9.28
C ALA A 141 -16.26 -7.53 -9.94
N ALA A 142 -15.35 -8.42 -10.31
CA ALA A 142 -15.70 -9.73 -10.86
C ALA A 142 -16.40 -10.64 -9.85
N GLY A 143 -15.99 -10.59 -8.58
CA GLY A 143 -16.63 -11.32 -7.50
C GLY A 143 -18.07 -10.89 -7.28
N ALA A 144 -18.34 -9.58 -7.36
CA ALA A 144 -19.70 -9.04 -7.31
C ALA A 144 -20.57 -9.56 -8.48
N VAL A 145 -20.01 -9.63 -9.69
CA VAL A 145 -20.71 -10.20 -10.86
C VAL A 145 -21.01 -11.70 -10.66
N LEU A 146 -20.09 -12.46 -10.07
CA LEU A 146 -20.34 -13.88 -9.76
C LEU A 146 -21.41 -14.03 -8.67
N LEU A 147 -21.33 -13.22 -7.61
CA LEU A 147 -22.32 -13.18 -6.52
C LEU A 147 -23.73 -12.84 -7.04
N GLU A 148 -23.83 -11.93 -8.02
CA GLU A 148 -25.10 -11.57 -8.65
C GLU A 148 -25.75 -12.76 -9.38
N ARG A 149 -24.96 -13.68 -9.91
CA ARG A 149 -25.44 -14.85 -10.68
C ARG A 149 -25.93 -15.99 -9.80
N ILE A 150 -25.72 -15.93 -8.49
CA ILE A 150 -26.21 -16.94 -7.55
C ILE A 150 -27.74 -16.81 -7.46
N SER A 151 -28.46 -17.91 -7.68
CA SER A 151 -29.93 -17.96 -7.78
C SER A 151 -30.65 -17.77 -6.44
N TRP A 152 -29.93 -17.85 -5.32
CA TRP A 152 -30.51 -17.73 -3.99
C TRP A 152 -30.89 -16.28 -3.65
N LYS A 153 -32.20 -16.00 -3.57
CA LYS A 153 -32.77 -14.65 -3.38
C LYS A 153 -32.31 -13.91 -2.10
N GLY A 154 -31.69 -14.58 -1.13
CA GLY A 154 -31.17 -13.97 0.11
C GLY A 154 -29.67 -13.68 0.12
N VAL A 155 -28.88 -14.24 -0.81
CA VAL A 155 -27.42 -14.17 -0.72
C VAL A 155 -26.88 -12.75 -0.82
N ARG A 156 -27.52 -11.90 -1.65
CA ARG A 156 -27.09 -10.52 -1.89
C ARG A 156 -27.26 -9.62 -0.65
N PRO A 157 -28.46 -9.48 -0.07
CA PRO A 157 -28.62 -8.64 1.13
C PRO A 157 -27.79 -9.19 2.29
N VAL A 158 -27.72 -10.52 2.48
CA VAL A 158 -26.88 -11.12 3.52
C VAL A 158 -25.41 -10.77 3.33
N PHE A 159 -24.90 -10.87 2.10
CA PHE A 159 -23.51 -10.53 1.81
C PHE A 159 -23.22 -9.04 2.02
N VAL A 160 -24.12 -8.14 1.58
CA VAL A 160 -23.97 -6.70 1.79
C VAL A 160 -24.00 -6.35 3.27
N ILE A 161 -24.93 -6.94 4.03
CA ILE A 161 -25.01 -6.75 5.49
C ILE A 161 -23.72 -7.25 6.15
N ALA A 162 -23.24 -8.44 5.79
CA ALA A 162 -21.99 -8.99 6.31
C ALA A 162 -20.79 -8.08 5.97
N LEU A 163 -20.73 -7.56 4.74
CA LEU A 163 -19.69 -6.63 4.31
C LEU A 163 -19.69 -5.34 5.12
N VAL A 164 -20.87 -4.74 5.36
CA VAL A 164 -21.00 -3.54 6.18
C VAL A 164 -20.60 -3.83 7.62
N LEU A 165 -21.15 -4.88 8.24
CA LEU A 165 -20.87 -5.23 9.63
C LEU A 165 -19.39 -5.54 9.86
N LEU A 166 -18.76 -6.32 8.99
CA LEU A 166 -17.33 -6.65 9.09
C LEU A 166 -16.46 -5.42 8.84
N SER A 167 -16.85 -4.52 7.93
CA SER A 167 -16.12 -3.27 7.71
C SER A 167 -16.21 -2.34 8.92
N VAL A 168 -17.38 -2.24 9.56
CA VAL A 168 -17.56 -1.48 10.80
C VAL A 168 -16.73 -2.08 11.93
N LEU A 169 -16.69 -3.41 12.04
CA LEU A 169 -15.90 -4.11 13.05
C LEU A 169 -14.40 -3.77 12.97
N VAL A 170 -13.85 -3.67 11.76
CA VAL A 170 -12.41 -3.39 11.56
C VAL A 170 -12.11 -1.92 11.25
N MET A 171 -13.12 -1.04 11.21
CA MET A 171 -12.95 0.37 10.81
C MET A 171 -11.94 1.11 11.69
N SER A 172 -11.89 0.81 12.98
CA SER A 172 -10.96 1.42 13.93
C SER A 172 -9.49 1.12 13.63
N PHE A 173 -9.19 0.08 12.85
CA PHE A 173 -7.83 -0.22 12.38
C PHE A 173 -7.44 0.63 11.17
N ALA A 174 -8.40 1.12 10.39
CA ALA A 174 -8.15 1.95 9.21
C ALA A 174 -8.26 3.46 9.49
N ILE A 175 -9.13 3.85 10.43
CA ILE A 175 -9.43 5.25 10.74
C ILE A 175 -9.55 5.40 12.27
N PRO A 176 -8.94 6.44 12.88
CA PRO A 176 -8.91 6.59 14.34
C PRO A 176 -10.26 7.10 14.89
N VAL A 177 -11.25 6.21 14.97
CA VAL A 177 -12.60 6.50 15.48
C VAL A 177 -12.77 6.25 16.98
N LEU A 178 -11.77 5.62 17.62
CA LEU A 178 -11.76 5.31 19.06
C LEU A 178 -10.61 6.07 19.75
N PRO A 179 -10.79 6.48 21.02
CA PRO A 179 -9.68 6.84 21.89
C PRO A 179 -8.62 5.73 21.96
N VAL A 180 -7.35 6.10 22.16
CA VAL A 180 -6.19 5.20 22.11
C VAL A 180 -6.37 3.99 23.03
N GLU A 181 -6.76 4.22 24.28
CA GLU A 181 -6.88 3.17 25.30
C GLU A 181 -7.98 2.17 24.92
N LYS A 182 -9.07 2.69 24.33
CA LYS A 182 -10.18 1.85 23.84
C LYS A 182 -9.77 1.06 22.61
N PHE A 183 -8.98 1.65 21.71
CA PHE A 183 -8.44 0.95 20.56
C PHE A 183 -7.49 -0.18 20.97
N ILE A 184 -6.59 0.07 21.92
CA ILE A 184 -5.67 -0.96 22.46
C ILE A 184 -6.46 -2.07 23.17
N ALA A 185 -7.47 -1.74 23.96
CA ALA A 185 -8.32 -2.78 24.56
C ALA A 185 -9.06 -3.59 23.49
N TYR A 186 -9.57 -2.92 22.44
CA TYR A 186 -10.31 -3.53 21.35
C TYR A 186 -9.43 -4.45 20.49
N GLN A 187 -8.23 -4.02 20.11
CA GLN A 187 -7.30 -4.84 19.32
C GLN A 187 -6.90 -6.10 20.10
N ASN A 188 -6.66 -5.98 21.41
CA ASN A 188 -6.28 -7.09 22.28
C ASN A 188 -7.44 -8.09 22.42
N ALA A 189 -8.68 -7.59 22.56
CA ALA A 189 -9.87 -8.43 22.62
C ALA A 189 -10.10 -9.23 21.32
N LEU A 190 -9.72 -8.68 20.17
CA LEU A 190 -9.79 -9.35 18.87
C LEU A 190 -8.57 -10.23 18.56
N GLY A 191 -7.52 -10.20 19.39
CA GLY A 191 -6.25 -10.87 19.11
C GLY A 191 -5.51 -10.29 17.90
N LEU A 192 -5.79 -9.03 17.52
CA LEU A 192 -5.21 -8.34 16.38
C LEU A 192 -4.16 -7.34 16.85
N THR A 193 -3.13 -7.84 17.52
CA THR A 193 -2.02 -7.01 18.01
C THR A 193 -1.08 -6.62 16.87
N PRO A 194 -0.47 -5.42 16.90
CA PRO A 194 0.48 -5.01 15.88
C PRO A 194 1.65 -5.99 15.79
N GLU A 195 1.92 -6.51 14.59
CA GLU A 195 3.15 -7.23 14.30
C GLU A 195 4.18 -6.27 13.67
N PRO A 196 5.48 -6.48 13.90
CA PRO A 196 6.49 -5.60 13.35
C PRO A 196 6.65 -5.87 11.84
N GLU A 197 6.20 -4.95 11.00
CA GLU A 197 6.46 -4.97 9.55
C GLU A 197 7.88 -4.48 9.18
N GLU A 198 8.54 -3.80 10.12
CA GLU A 198 9.90 -3.29 10.00
C GLU A 198 10.71 -3.61 11.26
N HIS A 199 12.05 -3.55 11.18
CA HIS A 199 12.97 -3.67 12.32
C HIS A 199 12.90 -2.47 13.31
N SER A 200 11.69 -2.07 13.70
CA SER A 200 11.40 -1.08 14.73
C SER A 200 10.88 -1.81 15.98
N PRO A 201 11.19 -1.32 17.19
CA PRO A 201 10.59 -1.86 18.41
C PRO A 201 9.06 -1.84 18.32
N LEU A 202 8.46 -2.94 18.74
CA LEU A 202 7.01 -3.11 18.89
C LEU A 202 6.46 -1.99 19.79
N LYS A 203 5.36 -1.38 19.35
CA LYS A 203 4.60 -0.40 20.12
C LYS A 203 3.19 -0.95 20.34
N ASP A 204 2.54 -0.52 21.42
CA ASP A 204 1.15 -0.86 21.71
C ASP A 204 0.18 -0.40 20.62
N LEU A 205 0.62 0.56 19.80
CA LEU A 205 -0.09 1.05 18.63
C LEU A 205 0.58 0.62 17.32
N PRO A 206 -0.20 0.34 16.27
CA PRO A 206 0.33 0.21 14.92
C PRO A 206 1.17 1.43 14.52
N PRO A 207 2.24 1.26 13.73
CA PRO A 207 3.15 2.36 13.36
C PRO A 207 2.46 3.59 12.80
N TYR A 208 1.43 3.39 11.95
CA TYR A 208 0.68 4.49 11.33
C TYR A 208 -0.16 5.32 12.32
N TYR A 209 -0.53 4.78 13.48
CA TYR A 209 -1.14 5.53 14.58
C TYR A 209 -0.09 6.10 15.53
N ALA A 210 0.97 5.34 15.84
CA ALA A 210 2.05 5.82 16.68
C ALA A 210 2.69 7.11 16.10
N ASP A 211 2.80 7.20 14.77
CA ASP A 211 3.35 8.35 14.06
C ASP A 211 2.40 9.59 14.01
N MET A 212 1.21 9.49 14.63
CA MET A 212 0.27 10.62 14.75
C MET A 212 0.47 11.43 16.04
N PHE A 213 1.19 10.90 17.02
CA PHE A 213 1.34 11.51 18.35
C PHE A 213 2.58 12.39 18.48
N SER A 214 2.56 13.25 19.51
CA SER A 214 3.69 14.09 19.98
C SER A 214 4.28 15.02 18.92
N ARG A 215 3.52 15.30 17.85
CA ARG A 215 4.03 16.00 16.67
C ARG A 215 4.24 17.49 16.95
N GLN A 216 3.36 18.09 17.74
CA GLN A 216 3.44 19.51 18.09
C GLN A 216 4.52 19.76 19.16
N GLU A 217 4.57 18.93 20.19
CA GLU A 217 5.57 19.00 21.25
C GLU A 217 6.98 18.83 20.69
N MET A 218 7.16 17.89 19.75
CA MET A 218 8.43 17.69 19.06
C MET A 218 8.86 18.93 18.27
N VAL A 219 7.94 19.57 17.55
CA VAL A 219 8.19 20.82 16.81
C VAL A 219 8.55 21.96 17.76
N GLU A 220 7.80 22.12 18.86
CA GLU A 220 8.01 23.17 19.84
C GLU A 220 9.36 23.02 20.55
N GLN A 221 9.72 21.80 20.96
CA GLN A 221 11.02 21.50 21.55
C GLN A 221 12.17 21.77 20.57
N MET A 222 12.03 21.31 19.33
CA MET A 222 13.05 21.52 18.30
C MET A 222 13.24 23.00 18.01
N ALA A 223 12.16 23.77 17.93
CA ALA A 223 12.25 25.21 17.71
C ALA A 223 12.72 25.99 18.94
N ALA A 224 12.46 25.49 20.16
CA ALA A 224 13.04 26.04 21.38
C ALA A 224 14.57 25.87 21.39
N ILE A 225 15.07 24.69 20.99
CA ILE A 225 16.51 24.41 20.87
C ILE A 225 17.12 25.27 19.75
N TYR A 226 16.49 25.34 18.58
CA TYR A 226 16.98 26.16 17.46
C TYR A 226 17.14 27.64 17.83
N ARG A 227 16.19 28.20 18.60
CA ARG A 227 16.25 29.59 19.05
C ARG A 227 17.35 29.87 20.08
N GLN A 228 17.96 28.84 20.69
CA GLN A 228 19.09 28.99 21.60
C GLN A 228 20.44 29.04 20.88
N LEU A 229 20.48 28.64 19.61
CA LEU A 229 21.69 28.67 18.78
C LEU A 229 22.09 30.12 18.44
N THR A 230 23.38 30.38 18.27
CA THR A 230 23.86 31.68 17.76
C THR A 230 23.42 31.90 16.31
N PRO A 231 23.43 33.13 15.78
CA PRO A 231 23.11 33.39 14.37
C PRO A 231 23.97 32.57 13.39
N GLU A 232 25.25 32.34 13.72
CA GLU A 232 26.17 31.53 12.92
C GLU A 232 25.78 30.04 12.97
N GLU A 233 25.46 29.51 14.15
CA GLU A 233 25.00 28.12 14.32
C GLU A 233 23.64 27.88 13.66
N GLN A 234 22.73 28.86 13.71
CA GLN A 234 21.44 28.80 13.02
C GLN A 234 21.61 28.69 11.50
N ALA A 235 22.59 29.40 10.93
CA ALA A 235 22.85 29.41 9.49
C ALA A 235 23.33 28.04 8.96
N GLU A 236 24.03 27.25 9.78
CA GLU A 236 24.53 25.91 9.43
C GLU A 236 23.71 24.76 10.02
N CYS A 237 22.71 25.06 10.85
CA CYS A 237 21.91 24.05 11.52
C CYS A 237 21.13 23.20 10.50
N VAL A 238 21.08 21.90 10.75
CA VAL A 238 20.27 20.96 9.98
C VAL A 238 19.35 20.21 10.93
N ILE A 239 18.06 20.23 10.62
CA ILE A 239 17.09 19.40 11.31
C ILE A 239 17.15 18.00 10.68
N TYR A 240 17.54 17.01 11.47
CA TYR A 240 17.60 15.62 11.06
C TYR A 240 16.54 14.80 11.78
N VAL A 241 15.69 14.10 11.02
CA VAL A 241 14.64 13.23 11.55
C VAL A 241 14.77 11.82 11.00
N ARG A 242 14.36 10.82 11.78
CA ARG A 242 14.66 9.41 11.49
C ARG A 242 13.52 8.67 10.79
N ASN A 243 12.30 9.18 10.83
CA ASN A 243 11.15 8.54 10.18
C ASN A 243 10.24 9.55 9.46
N TYR A 244 9.38 9.05 8.57
CA TYR A 244 8.47 9.91 7.79
C TYR A 244 7.37 10.56 8.64
N GLY A 245 6.97 9.95 9.76
CA GLY A 245 6.03 10.54 10.73
C GLY A 245 6.58 11.84 11.33
N GLN A 246 7.88 11.85 11.61
CA GLN A 246 8.67 13.01 12.06
C GLN A 246 8.98 13.96 10.90
N ALA A 247 9.08 13.50 9.66
CA ALA A 247 9.34 14.36 8.49
C ALA A 247 8.06 14.99 7.91
N GLY A 248 6.91 14.80 8.55
CA GLY A 248 5.61 15.18 8.02
C GLY A 248 5.48 16.68 7.70
N PRO A 249 4.41 17.07 6.95
CA PRO A 249 4.26 18.41 6.39
C PRO A 249 4.46 19.55 7.40
N SER A 250 4.06 19.37 8.66
CA SER A 250 4.22 20.37 9.74
C SER A 250 5.67 20.67 10.13
N ILE A 251 6.60 19.71 9.98
CA ILE A 251 8.04 19.94 10.18
C ILE A 251 8.68 20.52 8.91
N SER A 252 8.11 20.24 7.74
CA SER A 252 8.51 20.88 6.49
C SER A 252 7.93 22.29 6.30
N SER A 253 6.80 22.60 6.92
CA SER A 253 6.08 23.87 6.81
C SER A 253 6.38 24.73 8.03
N ALA A 254 7.57 25.32 8.08
CA ALA A 254 7.79 26.63 8.71
C ALA A 254 7.17 26.83 10.11
N ALA A 255 7.08 25.78 10.95
CA ALA A 255 6.30 25.87 12.18
C ALA A 255 6.96 26.75 13.26
N VAL A 256 8.19 27.21 13.00
CA VAL A 256 8.74 28.43 13.60
C VAL A 256 9.51 29.17 12.50
N SER A 257 9.16 30.44 12.29
CA SER A 257 9.81 31.36 11.36
C SER A 257 11.33 31.24 11.45
N GLY A 258 11.98 30.79 10.38
CA GLY A 258 13.44 30.73 10.28
C GLY A 258 14.09 29.36 10.51
N CYS A 259 13.36 28.28 10.82
CA CYS A 259 13.95 26.93 10.88
C CYS A 259 14.23 26.34 9.47
N PRO A 260 15.33 25.61 9.28
CA PRO A 260 15.67 24.94 8.01
C PRO A 260 14.74 23.75 7.73
N HIS A 261 14.67 23.31 6.47
CA HIS A 261 13.92 22.10 6.10
C HIS A 261 14.52 20.86 6.76
N ALA A 262 13.67 19.98 7.29
CA ALA A 262 14.10 18.71 7.85
C ALA A 262 14.59 17.74 6.78
N LEU A 263 15.75 17.13 7.02
CA LEU A 263 16.28 16.01 6.26
C LEU A 263 15.77 14.70 6.87
N CYS A 264 15.26 13.81 6.03
CA CYS A 264 14.79 12.50 6.43
C CYS A 264 15.28 11.43 5.45
N PRO A 265 16.16 10.51 5.86
CA PRO A 265 16.65 9.45 4.98
C PRO A 265 15.69 8.25 4.90
N TYR A 266 14.59 8.24 5.65
CA TYR A 266 13.76 7.05 5.84
C TYR A 266 13.12 6.49 4.54
N ASN A 267 13.01 7.34 3.50
CA ASN A 267 12.51 6.97 2.17
C ASN A 267 13.39 7.54 1.03
N ASN A 268 14.67 7.78 1.29
CA ASN A 268 15.64 8.23 0.29
C ASN A 268 16.41 7.06 -0.32
#